data_AF-A0A942M7N1-F1
#
_entry.id   AF-A0A942M7N1-F1
#
_cell.length_a   1.000
_cell.length_b   1.000
_cell.length_c   1.000
_cell.angle_alpha   90.00
_cell.angle_beta   90.00
_cell.angle_gamma   90.00
#
_symmetry.space_group_name_H-M   'P 1'
#
loop_
_entity.id
_entity.type
_entity.pdbx_description
1 polymer ?
#
loop_
_entity_poly.entity_id
_entity_poly.type
_entity_poly.pdbx_seq_one_letter_code
_entity_poly.pdbx_strand_id
1 'polypeptide(L)'
;MANRSTEYIQSIQAKCRDCYLCLRSCPVKAIRLEPGKGRHELHASVIDQRCILDGRCVKVCPQKAKRPRLDTDRVRAMLAAGVPLAASIAPSFPSLLSADTLLVPAILRKLGFAYVQETAVGAEMVAREHQRLARESGHTLITSSCPAVVNLFQCHFPAAMHFLAPIVSPMIAHGRYLKGILPDHKVVFIGPCIAKKHEAETSALSGAIDAVLTFEELLDWFEQEKIDLDRLEPGGFDGITPNLAKLFAVDGGALRTAALDTDVLSQHTQTVSGLERCKALIEHVLVKPDELPRLIEMVACEGGCIAGPTNPAEDHAFRRRQRVLRYAEARNQQMTLSISESAARAQLNAVELSRSYEDQSIDLPEPDEDTVRAILAKAGRHKPEHEINCGSCGYDTCREKAVAVFRGWAAPEMCIPYMRERAESMYNTIGFSTPNAVFVVNPEGIIIDINPAAERVFRIVKADALDHHISQFMSSEIFERVAETGELLRDEVSFPLLDYSARRTVYWEDSQRLTIAVLADCTAEKRHLETVQQLRSQTLNRAQDVINKQMAVAQKIAGLLGETTAETKVILTQLMKIMRDESGETK
;
A
#
# COMPACT_ATOMS: atom_id res chain seq x y z
N MET A 1 -21.43 -12.27 -18.31
CA MET A 1 -21.45 -11.80 -16.92
C MET A 1 -20.43 -10.68 -16.80
N ALA A 2 -20.88 -9.42 -16.66
CA ALA A 2 -20.00 -8.25 -16.61
C ALA A 2 -19.23 -8.20 -15.27
N ASN A 3 -17.93 -7.87 -15.33
CA ASN A 3 -17.05 -7.64 -14.18
C ASN A 3 -17.60 -6.50 -13.32
N ARG A 4 -17.90 -6.77 -12.05
CA ARG A 4 -18.75 -5.94 -11.18
C ARG A 4 -18.03 -4.97 -10.26
N SER A 5 -16.69 -4.88 -10.20
CA SER A 5 -15.99 -4.00 -9.25
C SER A 5 -14.71 -3.33 -9.75
N THR A 6 -14.05 -3.83 -10.82
CA THR A 6 -13.09 -3.01 -11.58
C THR A 6 -13.74 -1.72 -12.08
N GLU A 7 -15.07 -1.73 -12.18
CA GLU A 7 -15.88 -0.56 -12.49
C GLU A 7 -16.01 0.43 -11.32
N TYR A 8 -16.34 -0.02 -10.09
CA TYR A 8 -16.69 0.88 -8.98
C TYR A 8 -15.55 1.23 -8.02
N ILE A 9 -14.60 0.32 -7.76
CA ILE A 9 -13.41 0.60 -6.94
C ILE A 9 -12.17 0.24 -7.75
N GLN A 10 -11.50 1.28 -8.23
CA GLN A 10 -10.34 1.18 -9.09
C GLN A 10 -9.04 1.16 -8.29
N SER A 11 -8.04 0.45 -8.82
CA SER A 11 -6.70 0.33 -8.23
C SER A 11 -5.65 1.01 -9.10
N ILE A 12 -5.09 2.11 -8.63
CA ILE A 12 -3.98 2.81 -9.29
C ILE A 12 -2.67 2.11 -8.93
N GLN A 13 -2.18 1.27 -9.84
CA GLN A 13 -1.01 0.43 -9.61
C GLN A 13 0.24 1.23 -9.19
N ALA A 14 0.54 2.33 -9.88
CA ALA A 14 1.72 3.18 -9.61
C ALA A 14 1.75 3.80 -8.19
N LYS A 15 0.61 3.86 -7.49
CA LYS A 15 0.54 4.37 -6.12
C LYS A 15 0.58 3.25 -5.07
N CYS A 16 0.38 1.99 -5.46
CA CYS A 16 0.38 0.89 -4.50
C CYS A 16 1.80 0.60 -4.02
N ARG A 17 1.97 0.49 -2.71
CA ARG A 17 3.23 0.15 -2.01
C ARG A 17 3.05 -1.09 -1.15
N ASP A 18 2.31 -2.08 -1.66
CA ASP A 18 2.26 -3.46 -1.15
C ASP A 18 2.15 -3.67 0.38
N CYS A 19 1.60 -2.70 1.13
CA CYS A 19 1.56 -2.73 2.60
C CYS A 19 0.48 -3.66 3.18
N TYR A 20 -0.31 -4.28 2.30
CA TYR A 20 -1.44 -5.18 2.55
C TYR A 20 -2.56 -4.62 3.44
N LEU A 21 -2.55 -3.33 3.80
CA LEU A 21 -3.53 -2.75 4.72
C LEU A 21 -4.98 -2.86 4.21
N CYS A 22 -5.19 -2.68 2.89
CA CYS A 22 -6.50 -2.87 2.27
C CYS A 22 -7.00 -4.32 2.34
N LEU A 23 -6.12 -5.30 2.21
CA LEU A 23 -6.43 -6.72 2.39
C LEU A 23 -6.77 -7.01 3.85
N ARG A 24 -5.93 -6.58 4.80
CA ARG A 24 -6.16 -6.74 6.25
C ARG A 24 -7.50 -6.16 6.70
N SER A 25 -7.85 -5.00 6.15
CA SER A 25 -9.05 -4.27 6.55
C SER A 25 -10.32 -4.74 5.83
N CYS A 26 -10.21 -5.58 4.79
CA CYS A 26 -11.38 -6.02 4.03
C CYS A 26 -12.11 -7.14 4.78
N PRO A 27 -13.36 -6.94 5.22
CA PRO A 27 -14.07 -7.88 6.10
C PRO A 27 -14.47 -9.19 5.40
N VAL A 28 -14.48 -9.20 4.07
CA VAL A 28 -14.84 -10.34 3.22
C VAL A 28 -13.66 -10.86 2.39
N LYS A 29 -12.45 -10.35 2.67
CA LYS A 29 -11.19 -10.67 1.99
C LYS A 29 -11.30 -10.62 0.45
N ALA A 30 -11.98 -9.58 -0.05
CA ALA A 30 -12.19 -9.35 -1.49
C ALA A 30 -11.03 -8.58 -2.15
N ILE A 31 -9.81 -8.72 -1.65
CA ILE A 31 -8.59 -8.13 -2.23
C ILE A 31 -7.67 -9.29 -2.63
N ARG A 32 -7.20 -9.30 -3.87
CA ARG A 32 -6.17 -10.22 -4.33
C ARG A 32 -4.88 -9.47 -4.61
N LEU A 33 -3.76 -10.17 -4.55
CA LEU A 33 -2.46 -9.67 -4.95
C LEU A 33 -2.03 -10.30 -6.26
N GLU A 34 -1.75 -9.45 -7.24
CA GLU A 34 -1.25 -9.85 -8.56
C GLU A 34 0.24 -9.54 -8.68
N PRO A 35 1.03 -10.38 -9.35
CA PRO A 35 2.41 -10.04 -9.70
C PRO A 35 2.48 -8.75 -10.52
N GLY A 36 3.36 -7.84 -10.11
CA GLY A 36 3.68 -6.61 -10.83
C GLY A 36 4.64 -6.80 -12.00
N LYS A 37 5.10 -5.68 -12.57
CA LYS A 37 6.10 -5.69 -13.66
C LYS A 37 7.52 -5.93 -13.12
N GLY A 38 7.81 -5.48 -11.90
CA GLY A 38 9.08 -5.74 -11.22
C GLY A 38 9.16 -7.14 -10.60
N ARG A 39 10.39 -7.69 -10.48
CA ARG A 39 10.63 -8.89 -9.66
C ARG A 39 10.26 -8.57 -8.22
N HIS A 40 9.35 -9.35 -7.64
CA HIS A 40 8.82 -9.22 -6.27
C HIS A 40 7.81 -8.09 -6.03
N GLU A 41 7.34 -7.38 -7.06
CA GLU A 41 6.21 -6.46 -6.88
C GLU A 41 4.89 -7.23 -6.80
N LEU A 42 4.06 -6.93 -5.79
CA LEU A 42 2.69 -7.41 -5.68
C LEU A 42 1.73 -6.23 -5.65
N HIS A 43 0.78 -6.21 -6.57
CA HIS A 43 -0.23 -5.16 -6.67
C HIS A 43 -1.56 -5.66 -6.14
N ALA A 44 -2.12 -4.93 -5.17
CA ALA A 44 -3.46 -5.23 -4.68
C ALA A 44 -4.52 -4.83 -5.71
N SER A 45 -5.40 -5.76 -6.09
CA SER A 45 -6.61 -5.50 -6.89
C SER A 45 -7.84 -6.05 -6.17
N VAL A 46 -9.03 -5.57 -6.54
CA VAL A 46 -10.30 -5.99 -5.92
C VAL A 46 -10.82 -7.23 -6.64
N ILE A 47 -11.37 -8.18 -5.89
CA ILE A 47 -12.05 -9.37 -6.43
C ILE A 47 -13.53 -9.03 -6.56
N ASP A 48 -13.95 -8.75 -7.79
CA ASP A 48 -15.26 -8.18 -8.10
C ASP A 48 -16.44 -8.96 -7.55
N GLN A 49 -16.42 -10.28 -7.73
CA GLN A 49 -17.53 -11.13 -7.32
C GLN A 49 -17.67 -11.25 -5.80
N ARG A 50 -16.62 -10.92 -5.04
CA ARG A 50 -16.63 -10.96 -3.57
C ARG A 50 -16.84 -9.59 -2.93
N CYS A 51 -16.54 -8.52 -3.64
CA CYS A 51 -16.58 -7.18 -3.08
C CYS A 51 -18.02 -6.75 -2.77
N ILE A 52 -18.25 -6.27 -1.56
CA ILE A 52 -19.56 -5.71 -1.14
C ILE A 52 -19.64 -4.19 -1.31
N LEU A 53 -18.59 -3.56 -1.85
CA LEU A 53 -18.49 -2.13 -2.12
C LEU A 53 -18.65 -1.22 -0.88
N ASP A 54 -18.21 -1.71 0.28
CA ASP A 54 -18.21 -0.97 1.55
C ASP A 54 -17.24 0.23 1.58
N GLY A 55 -16.24 0.21 0.70
CA GLY A 55 -15.25 1.28 0.54
C GLY A 55 -14.19 1.35 1.64
N ARG A 56 -14.11 0.38 2.55
CA ARG A 56 -13.11 0.40 3.64
C ARG A 56 -11.69 0.42 3.10
N CYS A 57 -11.43 -0.31 2.00
CA CYS A 57 -10.14 -0.33 1.31
C CYS A 57 -9.72 1.04 0.73
N VAL A 58 -10.68 1.89 0.34
CA VAL A 58 -10.44 3.27 -0.10
C VAL A 58 -10.04 4.13 1.10
N LYS A 59 -10.84 4.08 2.16
CA LYS A 59 -10.65 4.89 3.38
C LYS A 59 -9.32 4.64 4.08
N VAL A 60 -8.87 3.38 4.17
CA VAL A 60 -7.65 3.02 4.90
C VAL A 60 -6.36 3.15 4.08
N CYS A 61 -6.44 3.38 2.76
CA CYS A 61 -5.25 3.35 1.91
C CYS A 61 -4.42 4.63 2.05
N PRO A 62 -3.21 4.59 2.67
CA PRO A 62 -2.42 5.81 2.89
C PRO A 62 -1.91 6.41 1.58
N GLN A 63 -1.73 5.57 0.55
CA GLN A 63 -1.23 6.00 -0.75
C GLN A 63 -2.35 6.53 -1.68
N LYS A 64 -3.62 6.49 -1.26
CA LYS A 64 -4.79 6.76 -2.11
C LYS A 64 -4.76 5.96 -3.43
N ALA A 65 -4.28 4.73 -3.35
CA ALA A 65 -4.14 3.80 -4.48
C ALA A 65 -5.45 3.08 -4.82
N LYS A 66 -6.43 3.07 -3.90
CA LYS A 66 -7.79 2.60 -4.14
C LYS A 66 -8.69 3.83 -4.27
N ARG A 67 -9.48 3.92 -5.34
CA ARG A 67 -10.38 5.06 -5.59
C ARG A 67 -11.74 4.60 -6.07
N PRO A 68 -12.84 5.27 -5.67
CA PRO A 68 -14.14 5.03 -6.27
C PRO A 68 -14.15 5.49 -7.74
N ARG A 69 -15.03 4.91 -8.54
CA ARG A 69 -15.40 5.45 -9.86
C ARG A 69 -15.92 6.87 -9.70
N LEU A 70 -15.47 7.77 -10.56
CA LEU A 70 -15.96 9.14 -10.60
C LEU A 70 -17.09 9.25 -11.65
N ASP A 71 -18.25 9.74 -11.23
CA ASP A 71 -19.41 10.02 -12.05
C ASP A 71 -19.55 11.54 -12.30
N THR A 72 -18.66 12.38 -11.75
CA THR A 72 -18.67 13.84 -11.93
C THR A 72 -18.68 14.25 -13.41
N ASP A 73 -17.84 13.63 -14.23
CA ASP A 73 -17.78 13.94 -15.67
C ASP A 73 -19.08 13.58 -16.40
N ARG A 74 -19.71 12.46 -15.99
CA ARG A 74 -21.01 12.05 -16.52
C ARG A 74 -22.10 13.07 -16.17
N VAL A 75 -22.12 13.60 -14.95
CA VAL A 75 -23.08 14.63 -14.53
C VAL A 75 -22.83 15.96 -15.24
N ARG A 76 -21.56 16.38 -15.38
CA ARG A 76 -21.20 17.59 -16.14
C ARG A 76 -21.61 17.49 -17.61
N ALA A 77 -21.45 16.31 -18.22
CA ALA A 77 -21.90 16.09 -19.60
C ALA A 77 -23.43 16.23 -19.74
N MET A 78 -24.22 15.78 -18.76
CA MET A 78 -25.68 15.99 -18.77
C MET A 78 -26.07 17.47 -18.66
N LEU A 79 -25.39 18.22 -17.78
CA LEU A 79 -25.59 19.68 -17.68
C LEU A 79 -25.21 20.41 -18.97
N ALA A 80 -24.06 20.06 -19.57
CA ALA A 80 -23.61 20.65 -20.83
C ALA A 80 -24.56 20.35 -22.00
N ALA A 81 -25.27 19.21 -21.96
CA ALA A 81 -26.31 18.84 -22.91
C ALA A 81 -27.66 19.56 -22.66
N GLY A 82 -27.75 20.43 -21.65
CA GLY A 82 -28.97 21.19 -21.31
C GLY A 82 -30.06 20.35 -20.64
N VAL A 83 -29.72 19.18 -20.11
CA VAL A 83 -30.68 18.29 -19.45
C VAL A 83 -30.93 18.79 -18.02
N PRO A 84 -32.18 19.03 -17.61
CA PRO A 84 -32.46 19.50 -16.26
C PRO A 84 -32.19 18.38 -15.24
N LEU A 85 -31.46 18.71 -14.16
CA LEU A 85 -31.05 17.75 -13.15
C LEU A 85 -31.78 17.98 -11.82
N ALA A 86 -32.22 16.88 -11.22
CA ALA A 86 -32.74 16.82 -9.85
C ALA A 86 -31.71 16.16 -8.91
N ALA A 87 -31.30 16.87 -7.87
CA ALA A 87 -30.41 16.35 -6.83
C ALA A 87 -31.22 15.67 -5.71
N SER A 88 -30.92 14.40 -5.47
CA SER A 88 -31.37 13.62 -4.33
C SER A 88 -30.24 13.52 -3.30
N ILE A 89 -30.19 14.45 -2.34
CA ILE A 89 -29.10 14.50 -1.36
C ILE A 89 -29.35 13.55 -0.18
N ALA A 90 -28.37 12.72 0.20
CA ALA A 90 -28.52 11.74 1.27
C ALA A 90 -28.73 12.41 2.65
N PRO A 91 -29.51 11.82 3.59
CA PRO A 91 -29.79 12.45 4.89
C PRO A 91 -28.55 12.70 5.77
N SER A 92 -27.40 12.12 5.41
CA SER A 92 -26.12 12.35 6.06
C SER A 92 -25.46 13.68 5.69
N PHE A 93 -26.01 14.45 4.76
CA PHE A 93 -25.40 15.70 4.29
C PHE A 93 -25.13 16.78 5.36
N PRO A 94 -25.82 16.85 6.53
CA PRO A 94 -25.42 17.77 7.60
C PRO A 94 -24.02 17.47 8.15
N SER A 95 -23.47 16.29 7.86
CA SER A 95 -22.08 15.94 8.19
C SER A 95 -21.05 16.45 7.18
N LEU A 96 -21.48 16.93 6.00
CA LEU A 96 -20.63 17.31 4.88
C LEU A 96 -19.77 18.55 5.18
N LEU A 97 -20.41 19.62 5.66
CA LEU A 97 -19.77 20.91 5.93
C LEU A 97 -19.79 21.22 7.43
N SER A 98 -18.75 21.88 7.92
CA SER A 98 -18.72 22.43 9.29
C SER A 98 -19.53 23.72 9.42
N ALA A 99 -19.87 24.36 8.30
CA ALA A 99 -20.69 25.56 8.19
C ALA A 99 -22.21 25.26 8.26
N ASP A 100 -23.04 26.27 7.99
CA ASP A 100 -24.49 26.12 7.92
C ASP A 100 -24.87 25.02 6.90
N THR A 101 -25.68 24.07 7.36
CA THR A 101 -26.16 22.93 6.58
C THR A 101 -27.01 23.37 5.37
N LEU A 102 -27.69 24.52 5.47
CA LEU A 102 -28.52 25.06 4.39
C LEU A 102 -27.70 25.72 3.26
N LEU A 103 -26.37 25.80 3.38
CA LEU A 103 -25.51 26.16 2.24
C LEU A 103 -25.48 25.06 1.17
N VAL A 104 -25.68 23.79 1.55
CA VAL A 104 -25.63 22.65 0.61
C VAL A 104 -26.64 22.78 -0.54
N PRO A 105 -27.95 23.05 -0.31
CA PRO A 105 -28.87 23.27 -1.42
C PRO A 105 -28.52 24.49 -2.28
N ALA A 106 -27.97 25.56 -1.70
CA ALA A 106 -27.50 26.72 -2.46
C ALA A 106 -26.31 26.37 -3.37
N ILE A 107 -25.36 25.58 -2.88
CA ILE A 107 -24.23 25.06 -3.65
C ILE A 107 -24.73 24.23 -4.83
N LEU A 108 -25.66 23.30 -4.59
CA LEU A 108 -26.20 22.44 -5.66
C LEU A 108 -26.89 23.27 -6.74
N ARG A 109 -27.67 24.29 -6.38
CA ARG A 109 -28.25 25.21 -7.37
C ARG A 109 -27.18 25.97 -8.15
N LYS A 110 -26.12 26.42 -7.47
CA LYS A 110 -24.98 27.11 -8.12
C LYS A 110 -24.25 26.21 -9.12
N LEU A 111 -24.16 24.91 -8.84
CA LEU A 111 -23.62 23.89 -9.74
C LEU A 111 -24.55 23.53 -10.91
N GLY A 112 -25.77 24.06 -10.96
CA GLY A 112 -26.70 23.89 -12.08
C GLY A 112 -27.83 22.88 -11.85
N PHE A 113 -28.01 22.35 -10.63
CA PHE A 113 -29.16 21.52 -10.32
C PHE A 113 -30.45 22.36 -10.28
N ALA A 114 -31.43 21.98 -11.11
CA ALA A 114 -32.70 22.70 -11.24
C ALA A 114 -33.65 22.44 -10.06
N TYR A 115 -33.55 21.25 -9.48
CA TYR A 115 -34.36 20.80 -8.35
C TYR A 115 -33.47 20.11 -7.32
N VAL A 116 -33.64 20.44 -6.03
CA VAL A 116 -32.80 19.92 -4.94
C VAL A 116 -33.68 19.48 -3.78
N GLN A 117 -33.70 18.18 -3.49
CA GLN A 117 -34.52 17.62 -2.42
C GLN A 117 -33.79 16.55 -1.62
N GLU A 118 -34.13 16.46 -0.34
CA GLU A 118 -33.58 15.46 0.57
C GLU A 118 -34.12 14.05 0.24
N THR A 119 -33.20 13.08 0.15
CA THR A 119 -33.55 11.65 0.05
C THR A 119 -34.31 11.15 1.28
N ALA A 120 -34.36 11.94 2.37
CA ALA A 120 -35.18 11.67 3.52
C ALA A 120 -36.68 11.51 3.18
N VAL A 121 -37.17 12.12 2.08
CA VAL A 121 -38.53 11.86 1.57
C VAL A 121 -38.70 10.39 1.16
N GLY A 122 -37.69 9.82 0.47
CA GLY A 122 -37.62 8.38 0.20
C GLY A 122 -37.52 7.52 1.46
N ALA A 123 -36.80 8.00 2.45
CA ALA A 123 -36.64 7.30 3.72
C ALA A 123 -37.95 7.22 4.53
N GLU A 124 -38.84 8.22 4.45
CA GLU A 124 -40.18 8.12 5.04
C GLU A 124 -41.00 6.98 4.43
N MET A 125 -41.00 6.87 3.10
CA MET A 125 -41.72 5.82 2.38
C MET A 125 -41.23 4.44 2.79
N VAL A 126 -39.91 4.26 2.78
CA VAL A 126 -39.24 3.00 3.13
C VAL A 126 -39.45 2.65 4.60
N ALA A 127 -39.33 3.61 5.52
CA ALA A 127 -39.49 3.36 6.96
C ALA A 127 -40.93 2.93 7.31
N ARG A 128 -41.93 3.58 6.71
CA ARG A 128 -43.34 3.21 6.88
C ARG A 128 -43.62 1.79 6.38
N GLU A 129 -43.01 1.41 5.26
CA GLU A 129 -43.17 0.06 4.72
C GLU A 129 -42.47 -0.99 5.59
N HIS A 130 -41.28 -0.70 6.14
CA HIS A 130 -40.64 -1.57 7.13
C HIS A 130 -41.52 -1.74 8.38
N GLN A 131 -42.16 -0.67 8.87
CA GLN A 131 -43.08 -0.74 10.00
C GLN A 131 -44.27 -1.67 9.70
N ARG A 132 -44.84 -1.56 8.48
CA ARG A 132 -45.95 -2.40 8.03
C ARG A 132 -45.53 -3.87 7.95
N LEU A 133 -44.43 -4.17 7.25
CA LEU A 133 -43.92 -5.54 7.12
C LEU A 133 -43.54 -6.16 8.46
N ALA A 134 -42.90 -5.42 9.38
CA ALA A 134 -42.53 -5.93 10.71
C ALA A 134 -43.75 -6.28 11.59
N ARG A 135 -44.94 -5.74 11.27
CA ARG A 135 -46.19 -6.10 11.95
C ARG A 135 -46.83 -7.34 11.33
N GLU A 136 -46.76 -7.48 10.01
CA GLU A 136 -47.47 -8.49 9.22
C GLU A 136 -46.69 -9.79 8.97
N SER A 137 -45.36 -9.73 8.88
CA SER A 137 -44.51 -10.85 8.42
C SER A 137 -44.60 -12.09 9.31
N GLY A 138 -44.84 -11.91 10.62
CA GLY A 138 -44.81 -12.99 11.61
C GLY A 138 -43.41 -13.57 11.90
N HIS A 139 -42.37 -13.06 11.24
CA HIS A 139 -40.97 -13.47 11.41
C HIS A 139 -40.05 -12.23 11.43
N THR A 140 -38.82 -12.41 11.90
CA THR A 140 -37.80 -11.36 11.94
C THR A 140 -37.47 -10.84 10.55
N LEU A 141 -37.41 -9.51 10.42
CA LEU A 141 -36.95 -8.83 9.22
C LEU A 141 -35.68 -8.02 9.50
N ILE A 142 -34.80 -7.99 8.51
CA ILE A 142 -33.59 -7.18 8.49
C ILE A 142 -33.77 -6.09 7.44
N THR A 143 -33.50 -4.83 7.81
CA THR A 143 -33.67 -3.71 6.89
C THR A 143 -32.75 -3.82 5.67
N SER A 144 -33.24 -3.42 4.50
CA SER A 144 -32.52 -3.52 3.22
C SER A 144 -31.98 -2.18 2.67
N SER A 145 -31.99 -1.12 3.48
CA SER A 145 -31.64 0.23 3.02
C SER A 145 -30.15 0.43 2.71
N CYS A 146 -29.27 -0.38 3.33
CA CYS A 146 -27.83 -0.32 3.16
C CYS A 146 -27.39 -1.28 2.04
N PRO A 147 -26.93 -0.79 0.87
CA PRO A 147 -26.58 -1.65 -0.26
C PRO A 147 -25.36 -2.55 0.03
N ALA A 148 -24.43 -2.11 0.89
CA ALA A 148 -23.31 -2.97 1.31
C ALA A 148 -23.79 -4.16 2.16
N VAL A 149 -24.84 -3.98 2.97
CA VAL A 149 -25.49 -5.10 3.69
C VAL A 149 -26.19 -6.02 2.68
N VAL A 150 -26.99 -5.48 1.76
CA VAL A 150 -27.63 -6.30 0.71
C VAL A 150 -26.60 -7.11 -0.07
N ASN A 151 -25.48 -6.50 -0.48
CA ASN A 151 -24.39 -7.20 -1.16
C ASN A 151 -23.71 -8.26 -0.28
N LEU A 152 -23.61 -8.04 1.03
CA LEU A 152 -23.10 -9.05 1.98
C LEU A 152 -23.97 -10.31 1.98
N PHE A 153 -25.30 -10.14 2.01
CA PHE A 153 -26.23 -11.28 1.90
C PHE A 153 -26.12 -11.96 0.53
N GLN A 154 -26.22 -11.20 -0.57
CA GLN A 154 -26.22 -11.78 -1.93
C GLN A 154 -24.91 -12.51 -2.27
N CYS A 155 -23.75 -11.99 -1.83
CA CYS A 155 -22.45 -12.56 -2.22
C CYS A 155 -21.88 -13.58 -1.22
N HIS A 156 -22.23 -13.50 0.08
CA HIS A 156 -21.58 -14.31 1.13
C HIS A 156 -22.56 -15.11 2.00
N PHE A 157 -23.82 -14.72 2.08
CA PHE A 157 -24.82 -15.41 2.93
C PHE A 157 -26.16 -15.60 2.21
N PRO A 158 -26.19 -16.24 1.02
CA PRO A 158 -27.42 -16.39 0.24
C PRO A 158 -28.53 -17.12 1.00
N ALA A 159 -28.17 -18.08 1.86
CA ALA A 159 -29.13 -18.81 2.71
C ALA A 159 -29.92 -17.89 3.68
N ALA A 160 -29.36 -16.74 4.08
CA ALA A 160 -30.01 -15.79 4.99
C ALA A 160 -30.82 -14.71 4.25
N MET A 161 -30.85 -14.70 2.91
CA MET A 161 -31.49 -13.62 2.15
C MET A 161 -32.98 -13.44 2.46
N HIS A 162 -33.67 -14.49 2.86
CA HIS A 162 -35.10 -14.44 3.19
C HIS A 162 -35.42 -13.57 4.42
N PHE A 163 -34.43 -13.25 5.26
CA PHE A 163 -34.58 -12.29 6.35
C PHE A 163 -34.55 -10.84 5.87
N LEU A 164 -34.01 -10.54 4.68
CA LEU A 164 -33.99 -9.16 4.16
C LEU A 164 -35.40 -8.71 3.80
N ALA A 165 -35.78 -7.53 4.30
CA ALA A 165 -37.02 -6.88 3.91
C ALA A 165 -37.04 -6.69 2.37
N PRO A 166 -38.10 -7.12 1.65
CA PRO A 166 -38.19 -7.04 0.18
C PRO A 166 -38.55 -5.63 -0.31
N ILE A 167 -37.85 -4.62 0.21
CA ILE A 167 -38.08 -3.20 -0.03
C ILE A 167 -36.83 -2.59 -0.67
N VAL A 168 -37.01 -1.68 -1.63
CA VAL A 168 -35.93 -0.84 -2.17
C VAL A 168 -35.35 0.12 -1.13
N SER A 169 -34.13 0.62 -1.37
CA SER A 169 -33.57 1.63 -0.48
C SER A 169 -34.20 3.02 -0.66
N PRO A 170 -34.00 3.94 0.31
CA PRO A 170 -34.47 5.32 0.21
C PRO A 170 -34.02 6.05 -1.07
N MET A 171 -32.82 5.75 -1.56
CA MET A 171 -32.31 6.33 -2.81
C MET A 171 -33.22 5.97 -3.99
N ILE A 172 -33.56 4.69 -4.13
CA ILE A 172 -34.37 4.19 -5.24
C ILE A 172 -35.82 4.66 -5.09
N ALA A 173 -36.38 4.58 -3.89
CA ALA A 173 -37.73 5.09 -3.62
C ALA A 173 -37.86 6.58 -3.96
N HIS A 174 -36.87 7.38 -3.54
CA HIS A 174 -36.86 8.81 -3.86
C HIS A 174 -36.63 9.07 -5.35
N GLY A 175 -35.75 8.31 -6.00
CA GLY A 175 -35.53 8.41 -7.45
C GLY A 175 -36.82 8.14 -8.25
N ARG A 176 -37.53 7.06 -7.91
CA ARG A 176 -38.84 6.74 -8.51
C ARG A 176 -39.86 7.86 -8.29
N TYR A 177 -39.91 8.44 -7.09
CA TYR A 177 -40.76 9.59 -6.79
C TYR A 177 -40.41 10.81 -7.65
N LEU A 178 -39.14 11.20 -7.69
CA LEU A 178 -38.67 12.34 -8.46
C LEU A 178 -38.95 12.16 -9.96
N LYS A 179 -38.79 10.95 -10.49
CA LYS A 179 -39.17 10.63 -11.89
C LYS A 179 -40.66 10.78 -12.15
N GLY A 180 -41.51 10.49 -11.17
CA GLY A 180 -42.95 10.68 -11.28
C GLY A 180 -43.37 12.15 -11.33
N ILE A 181 -42.73 13.00 -10.52
CA ILE A 181 -43.08 14.43 -10.44
C ILE A 181 -42.29 15.31 -11.43
N LEU A 182 -41.14 14.84 -11.91
CA LEU A 182 -40.23 15.55 -12.82
C LEU A 182 -39.79 14.60 -13.96
N PRO A 183 -40.70 14.23 -14.89
CA PRO A 183 -40.41 13.23 -15.93
C PRO A 183 -39.27 13.63 -16.87
N ASP A 184 -39.10 14.93 -17.13
CA ASP A 184 -38.04 15.46 -18.01
C ASP A 184 -36.68 15.58 -17.32
N HIS A 185 -36.61 15.37 -15.99
CA HIS A 185 -35.38 15.52 -15.23
C HIS A 185 -34.58 14.22 -15.14
N LYS A 186 -33.26 14.37 -15.15
CA LYS A 186 -32.35 13.30 -14.74
C LYS A 186 -32.09 13.40 -13.24
N VAL A 187 -32.12 12.27 -12.55
CA VAL A 187 -31.99 12.22 -11.09
C VAL A 187 -30.57 11.82 -10.71
N VAL A 188 -29.91 12.66 -9.94
CA VAL A 188 -28.56 12.42 -9.42
C VAL A 188 -28.64 12.24 -7.91
N PHE A 189 -28.29 11.05 -7.42
CA PHE A 189 -28.15 10.84 -5.98
C PHE A 189 -26.77 11.29 -5.51
N ILE A 190 -26.72 11.93 -4.35
CA ILE A 190 -25.48 12.46 -3.78
C ILE A 190 -25.33 11.95 -2.34
N GLY A 191 -24.29 11.18 -2.04
CA GLY A 191 -24.17 10.50 -0.74
C GLY A 191 -22.78 10.00 -0.36
N PRO A 192 -22.61 9.41 0.85
CA PRO A 192 -21.30 9.01 1.37
C PRO A 192 -20.91 7.55 1.04
N CYS A 193 -21.62 6.89 0.11
CA CYS A 193 -21.54 5.43 -0.07
C CYS A 193 -21.23 5.04 -1.52
N ILE A 194 -20.17 4.26 -1.71
CA ILE A 194 -19.74 3.75 -3.04
C ILE A 194 -20.73 2.69 -3.56
N ALA A 195 -21.21 1.79 -2.69
CA ALA A 195 -22.17 0.75 -3.06
C ALA A 195 -23.49 1.28 -3.66
N LYS A 196 -23.83 2.56 -3.45
CA LYS A 196 -24.99 3.20 -4.09
C LYS A 196 -24.83 3.33 -5.61
N LYS A 197 -23.60 3.45 -6.13
CA LYS A 197 -23.32 3.44 -7.59
C LYS A 197 -23.77 2.12 -8.22
N HIS A 198 -23.41 1.00 -7.59
CA HIS A 198 -23.83 -0.34 -8.02
C HIS A 198 -25.34 -0.59 -7.84
N GLU A 199 -25.93 -0.11 -6.75
CA GLU A 199 -27.38 -0.24 -6.55
C GLU A 199 -28.18 0.49 -7.64
N ALA A 200 -27.77 1.70 -8.03
CA ALA A 200 -28.42 2.48 -9.08
C ALA A 200 -28.37 1.79 -10.46
N GLU A 201 -27.36 0.96 -10.69
CA GLU A 201 -27.12 0.26 -11.97
C GLU A 201 -27.60 -1.19 -11.96
N THR A 202 -28.17 -1.66 -10.84
CA THR A 202 -28.79 -2.97 -10.77
C THR A 202 -29.99 -3.03 -11.72
N SER A 203 -30.03 -4.03 -12.59
CA SER A 203 -31.03 -4.17 -13.68
C SER A 203 -32.48 -4.01 -13.18
N ALA A 204 -32.84 -4.70 -12.09
CA ALA A 204 -34.16 -4.65 -11.46
C ALA A 204 -34.56 -3.27 -10.89
N LEU A 205 -33.59 -2.35 -10.75
CA LEU A 205 -33.77 -1.01 -10.17
C LEU A 205 -33.45 0.12 -11.15
N SER A 206 -33.09 -0.23 -12.39
CA SER A 206 -32.69 0.71 -13.43
C SER A 206 -33.80 1.73 -13.73
N GLY A 207 -33.38 2.94 -14.11
CA GLY A 207 -34.28 4.05 -14.45
C GLY A 207 -34.69 4.95 -13.27
N ALA A 208 -34.48 4.52 -12.01
CA ALA A 208 -34.76 5.35 -10.84
C ALA A 208 -33.73 6.47 -10.63
N ILE A 209 -32.45 6.18 -10.89
CA ILE A 209 -31.30 7.08 -10.67
C ILE A 209 -30.43 7.07 -11.93
N ASP A 210 -30.06 8.25 -12.43
CA ASP A 210 -29.26 8.40 -13.66
C ASP A 210 -27.76 8.54 -13.39
N ALA A 211 -27.36 9.02 -12.20
CA ALA A 211 -25.97 9.07 -11.75
C ALA A 211 -25.88 9.12 -10.21
N VAL A 212 -24.73 8.72 -9.68
CA VAL A 212 -24.46 8.76 -8.23
C VAL A 212 -23.15 9.48 -7.97
N LEU A 213 -23.19 10.62 -7.29
CA LEU A 213 -22.02 11.34 -6.82
C LEU A 213 -21.75 11.02 -5.35
N THR A 214 -20.48 10.79 -5.04
CA THR A 214 -20.04 10.74 -3.65
C THR A 214 -19.92 12.14 -3.06
N PHE A 215 -19.90 12.27 -1.73
CA PHE A 215 -19.64 13.54 -1.07
C PHE A 215 -18.24 14.10 -1.37
N GLU A 216 -17.22 13.24 -1.48
CA GLU A 216 -15.89 13.64 -1.97
C GLU A 216 -15.96 14.19 -3.39
N GLU A 217 -16.66 13.52 -4.32
CA GLU A 217 -16.85 14.02 -5.70
C GLU A 217 -17.55 15.39 -5.74
N LEU A 218 -18.54 15.61 -4.87
CA LEU A 218 -19.23 16.89 -4.78
C LEU A 218 -18.30 18.00 -4.26
N LEU A 219 -17.50 17.73 -3.22
CA LEU A 219 -16.57 18.73 -2.70
C LEU A 219 -15.44 19.04 -3.69
N ASP A 220 -14.86 18.02 -4.33
CA ASP A 220 -13.84 18.21 -5.35
C ASP A 220 -14.38 19.08 -6.51
N TRP A 221 -15.65 18.88 -6.92
CA TRP A 221 -16.28 19.72 -7.94
C TRP A 221 -16.51 21.15 -7.41
N PHE A 222 -17.07 21.29 -6.21
CA PHE A 222 -17.29 22.57 -5.57
C PHE A 222 -15.99 23.41 -5.47
N GLU A 223 -14.87 22.80 -5.07
CA GLU A 223 -13.57 23.45 -4.98
C GLU A 223 -13.04 23.89 -6.35
N GLN A 224 -13.24 23.08 -7.39
CA GLN A 224 -12.84 23.42 -8.77
C GLN A 224 -13.59 24.64 -9.32
N GLU A 225 -14.86 24.80 -8.96
CA GLU A 225 -15.68 25.97 -9.34
C GLU A 225 -15.35 27.22 -8.50
N LYS A 226 -14.48 27.10 -7.49
CA LYS A 226 -14.03 28.19 -6.60
C LYS A 226 -15.19 28.99 -6.00
N ILE A 227 -16.24 28.29 -5.59
CA ILE A 227 -17.42 28.92 -4.98
C ILE A 227 -17.05 29.40 -3.58
N ASP A 228 -17.23 30.70 -3.32
CA ASP A 228 -16.97 31.31 -2.02
C ASP A 228 -18.17 31.08 -1.07
N LEU A 229 -17.95 30.26 -0.02
CA LEU A 229 -18.99 29.95 0.97
C LEU A 229 -19.43 31.18 1.76
N ASP A 230 -18.53 32.12 2.02
CA ASP A 230 -18.81 33.29 2.86
C ASP A 230 -19.73 34.29 2.16
N ARG A 231 -19.86 34.16 0.84
CA ARG A 231 -20.74 34.99 -0.01
C ARG A 231 -22.01 34.27 -0.43
N LEU A 232 -22.19 33.02 -0.04
CA LEU A 232 -23.33 32.22 -0.43
C LEU A 232 -24.40 32.30 0.65
N GLU A 233 -25.59 32.78 0.28
CA GLU A 233 -26.73 32.79 1.19
C GLU A 233 -27.31 31.37 1.33
N PRO A 234 -27.67 30.93 2.55
CA PRO A 234 -28.35 29.66 2.77
C PRO A 234 -29.63 29.53 1.94
N GLY A 235 -29.82 28.35 1.34
CA GLY A 235 -30.94 28.04 0.46
C GLY A 235 -31.97 27.07 1.08
N GLY A 236 -33.10 26.95 0.42
CA GLY A 236 -34.15 25.97 0.74
C GLY A 236 -34.12 24.73 -0.15
N PHE A 237 -34.67 23.63 0.37
CA PHE A 237 -34.99 22.43 -0.41
C PHE A 237 -36.34 22.57 -1.11
N ASP A 238 -36.49 21.91 -2.25
CA ASP A 238 -37.73 21.84 -2.99
C ASP A 238 -38.68 20.76 -2.45
N GLY A 239 -39.97 20.92 -2.76
CA GLY A 239 -41.00 19.92 -2.53
C GLY A 239 -41.37 19.70 -1.05
N ILE A 240 -41.65 18.45 -0.71
CA ILE A 240 -42.11 18.04 0.63
C ILE A 240 -40.96 18.14 1.62
N THR A 241 -41.22 18.73 2.79
CA THR A 241 -40.26 18.70 3.90
C THR A 241 -40.36 17.35 4.62
N PRO A 242 -39.28 16.56 4.70
CA PRO A 242 -39.27 15.31 5.45
C PRO A 242 -39.35 15.61 6.95
N ASN A 243 -39.92 14.70 7.75
CA ASN A 243 -40.07 14.79 9.19
C ASN A 243 -38.84 14.14 9.87
N LEU A 244 -39.04 13.10 10.69
CA LEU A 244 -38.00 12.35 11.42
C LEU A 244 -37.01 11.62 10.50
N ALA A 245 -37.34 11.45 9.22
CA ALA A 245 -36.51 10.74 8.24
C ALA A 245 -35.13 11.37 7.99
N LYS A 246 -34.90 12.61 8.43
CA LYS A 246 -33.56 13.21 8.47
C LYS A 246 -32.58 12.41 9.34
N LEU A 247 -33.09 11.70 10.35
CA LEU A 247 -32.31 10.86 11.26
C LEU A 247 -31.84 9.55 10.62
N PHE A 248 -32.36 9.16 9.46
CA PHE A 248 -32.08 7.86 8.83
C PHE A 248 -30.58 7.60 8.55
N ALA A 249 -29.76 8.66 8.56
CA ALA A 249 -28.32 8.56 8.36
C ALA A 249 -27.52 8.12 9.59
N VAL A 250 -28.11 8.16 10.79
CA VAL A 250 -27.51 7.64 12.02
C VAL A 250 -28.12 6.31 12.37
N ASP A 251 -27.37 5.46 13.05
CA ASP A 251 -27.86 4.16 13.50
C ASP A 251 -29.03 4.30 14.49
N GLY A 252 -30.04 3.46 14.32
CA GLY A 252 -31.35 3.55 14.99
C GLY A 252 -32.28 4.60 14.35
N GLY A 253 -31.78 5.36 13.38
CA GLY A 253 -32.52 6.39 12.67
C GLY A 253 -33.62 5.82 11.78
N ALA A 254 -33.42 4.64 11.19
CA ALA A 254 -34.46 3.99 10.39
C ALA A 254 -35.62 3.52 11.28
N LEU A 255 -35.32 2.91 12.42
CA LEU A 255 -36.33 2.55 13.43
C LEU A 255 -37.09 3.77 13.96
N ARG A 256 -36.38 4.85 14.30
CA ARG A 256 -37.00 6.09 14.77
C ARG A 256 -37.94 6.69 13.71
N THR A 257 -37.52 6.67 12.45
CA THR A 257 -38.32 7.16 11.32
C THR A 257 -39.56 6.31 11.12
N ALA A 258 -39.46 4.99 11.35
CA ALA A 258 -40.57 4.05 11.30
C ALA A 258 -41.50 4.16 12.53
N ALA A 259 -41.30 5.15 13.41
CA ALA A 259 -42.01 5.30 14.67
C ALA A 259 -42.01 4.00 15.51
N LEU A 260 -40.89 3.29 15.47
CA LEU A 260 -40.64 2.12 16.30
C LEU A 260 -39.81 2.52 17.52
N ASP A 261 -39.81 1.62 18.51
CA ASP A 261 -39.00 1.78 19.70
C ASP A 261 -37.51 1.82 19.34
N THR A 262 -36.77 2.69 20.02
CA THR A 262 -35.32 2.83 19.86
C THR A 262 -34.61 2.78 21.21
N ASP A 263 -35.33 2.40 22.27
CA ASP A 263 -34.72 2.11 23.55
C ASP A 263 -33.71 0.95 23.39
N VAL A 264 -32.55 1.09 24.02
CA VAL A 264 -31.47 0.09 23.93
C VAL A 264 -31.92 -1.26 24.53
N LEU A 265 -32.91 -1.25 25.42
CA LEU A 265 -33.48 -2.42 26.07
C LEU A 265 -34.73 -2.96 25.36
N SER A 266 -35.06 -2.45 24.17
CA SER A 266 -36.20 -2.94 23.39
C SER A 266 -36.03 -4.42 23.05
N GLN A 267 -37.08 -5.22 23.30
CA GLN A 267 -37.11 -6.64 22.92
C GLN A 267 -37.61 -6.85 21.48
N HIS A 268 -38.22 -5.82 20.88
CA HIS A 268 -38.88 -5.96 19.58
C HIS A 268 -38.06 -5.42 18.41
N THR A 269 -37.09 -4.54 18.68
CA THR A 269 -36.25 -3.95 17.66
C THR A 269 -34.80 -3.94 18.10
N GLN A 270 -33.89 -3.97 17.13
CA GLN A 270 -32.47 -3.90 17.41
C GLN A 270 -31.74 -3.14 16.31
N THR A 271 -30.74 -2.36 16.71
CA THR A 271 -29.82 -1.68 15.78
C THR A 271 -28.48 -2.39 15.77
N VAL A 272 -28.00 -2.74 14.59
CA VAL A 272 -26.70 -3.36 14.34
C VAL A 272 -25.94 -2.52 13.32
N SER A 273 -24.95 -1.77 13.80
CA SER A 273 -24.05 -0.97 12.99
C SER A 273 -22.63 -1.54 13.00
N GLY A 274 -21.97 -1.54 11.83
CA GLY A 274 -20.62 -2.06 11.64
C GLY A 274 -20.59 -3.47 11.05
N LEU A 275 -19.76 -3.67 10.02
CA LEU A 275 -19.73 -4.93 9.25
C LEU A 275 -19.39 -6.18 10.05
N GLU A 276 -18.49 -6.10 11.03
CA GLU A 276 -18.16 -7.29 11.85
C GLU A 276 -19.39 -7.74 12.67
N ARG A 277 -20.13 -6.79 13.23
CA ARG A 277 -21.38 -7.09 13.96
C ARG A 277 -22.49 -7.57 13.03
N CYS A 278 -22.55 -7.02 11.81
CA CYS A 278 -23.48 -7.50 10.78
C CYS A 278 -23.20 -8.96 10.43
N LYS A 279 -21.93 -9.33 10.14
CA LYS A 279 -21.53 -10.72 9.85
C LYS A 279 -21.86 -11.65 11.01
N ALA A 280 -21.47 -11.28 12.23
CA ALA A 280 -21.74 -12.09 13.42
C ALA A 280 -23.24 -12.34 13.64
N LEU A 281 -24.08 -11.32 13.39
CA LEU A 281 -25.53 -11.50 13.46
C LEU A 281 -26.03 -12.45 12.37
N ILE A 282 -25.59 -12.29 11.11
CA ILE A 282 -26.05 -13.16 10.02
C ILE A 282 -25.65 -14.62 10.27
N GLU A 283 -24.41 -14.86 10.70
CA GLU A 283 -23.91 -16.18 11.09
C GLU A 283 -24.74 -16.78 12.24
N HIS A 284 -25.10 -15.96 13.24
CA HIS A 284 -25.96 -16.40 14.34
C HIS A 284 -27.36 -16.78 13.86
N VAL A 285 -27.99 -15.94 13.06
CA VAL A 285 -29.35 -16.14 12.52
C VAL A 285 -29.43 -17.42 11.68
N LEU A 286 -28.36 -17.77 10.97
CA LEU A 286 -28.29 -19.02 10.19
C LEU A 286 -28.25 -20.29 11.05
N VAL A 287 -27.69 -20.21 12.25
CA VAL A 287 -27.55 -21.37 13.16
C VAL A 287 -28.70 -21.46 14.15
N LYS A 288 -29.17 -20.31 14.65
CA LYS A 288 -30.26 -20.18 15.63
C LYS A 288 -31.15 -19.00 15.24
N PRO A 289 -32.21 -19.24 14.46
CA PRO A 289 -33.14 -18.19 14.04
C PRO A 289 -34.20 -17.84 15.11
N ASP A 290 -34.25 -18.59 16.22
CA ASP A 290 -35.21 -18.38 17.30
C ASP A 290 -34.83 -17.17 18.17
N GLU A 291 -35.82 -16.57 18.85
CA GLU A 291 -35.63 -15.48 19.83
C GLU A 291 -35.01 -14.17 19.27
N LEU A 292 -35.26 -13.89 17.99
CA LEU A 292 -34.81 -12.65 17.36
C LEU A 292 -35.84 -11.51 17.50
N PRO A 293 -35.40 -10.24 17.54
CA PRO A 293 -36.28 -9.08 17.44
C PRO A 293 -37.12 -9.11 16.16
N ARG A 294 -38.28 -8.46 16.14
CA ARG A 294 -39.15 -8.41 14.96
C ARG A 294 -38.53 -7.66 13.79
N LEU A 295 -37.82 -6.57 14.07
CA LEU A 295 -37.13 -5.78 13.07
C LEU A 295 -35.71 -5.42 13.53
N ILE A 296 -34.74 -5.71 12.68
CA ILE A 296 -33.34 -5.38 12.92
C ILE A 296 -32.90 -4.34 11.88
N GLU A 297 -32.56 -3.15 12.34
CA GLU A 297 -31.87 -2.16 11.53
C GLU A 297 -30.41 -2.58 11.39
N MET A 298 -29.99 -2.84 10.15
CA MET A 298 -28.63 -3.28 9.85
C MET A 298 -27.94 -2.31 8.89
N VAL A 299 -26.78 -1.80 9.30
CA VAL A 299 -25.97 -0.86 8.53
C VAL A 299 -24.48 -1.20 8.59
N ALA A 300 -23.83 -1.23 7.43
CA ALA A 300 -22.43 -1.66 7.31
C ALA A 300 -21.44 -0.71 8.01
N CYS A 301 -21.70 0.60 7.98
CA CYS A 301 -20.83 1.60 8.60
C CYS A 301 -21.17 1.77 10.09
N GLU A 302 -20.16 1.79 10.94
CA GLU A 302 -20.32 2.01 12.38
C GLU A 302 -20.89 3.41 12.66
N GLY A 303 -21.98 3.49 13.42
CA GLY A 303 -22.70 4.75 13.66
C GLY A 303 -23.60 5.22 12.49
N GLY A 304 -23.72 4.43 11.42
CA GLY A 304 -24.57 4.72 10.27
C GLY A 304 -23.85 5.39 9.08
N CYS A 305 -24.63 5.86 8.10
CA CYS A 305 -24.15 6.46 6.85
C CYS A 305 -23.24 7.69 7.07
N ILE A 306 -23.35 8.37 8.20
CA ILE A 306 -22.45 9.48 8.57
C ILE A 306 -20.98 9.07 8.61
N ALA A 307 -20.67 7.79 8.83
CA ALA A 307 -19.31 7.24 8.84
C ALA A 307 -18.90 6.59 7.50
N GLY A 308 -19.70 6.82 6.44
CA GLY A 308 -19.48 6.27 5.11
C GLY A 308 -18.08 6.56 4.55
N PRO A 309 -17.58 5.68 3.65
CA PRO A 309 -16.19 5.68 3.19
C PRO A 309 -15.76 6.96 2.46
N THR A 310 -16.70 7.68 1.85
CA THR A 310 -16.43 8.90 1.05
C THR A 310 -17.00 10.14 1.74
N ASN A 311 -17.09 10.12 3.07
CA ASN A 311 -17.42 11.33 3.83
C ASN A 311 -16.12 12.14 4.06
N PRO A 312 -16.01 13.34 3.48
CA PRO A 312 -14.76 14.11 3.47
C PRO A 312 -14.46 14.82 4.80
N ALA A 313 -15.43 14.90 5.73
CA ALA A 313 -15.26 15.65 6.96
C ALA A 313 -14.16 15.04 7.85
N GLU A 314 -13.15 15.85 8.18
CA GLU A 314 -12.06 15.51 9.10
C GLU A 314 -12.55 15.20 10.52
N ASP A 315 -13.68 15.80 10.90
CA ASP A 315 -14.34 15.58 12.18
C ASP A 315 -14.63 14.10 12.44
N HIS A 316 -14.43 13.68 13.69
CA HIS A 316 -14.82 12.35 14.14
C HIS A 316 -16.33 12.10 13.98
N ALA A 317 -16.72 10.84 13.81
CA ALA A 317 -18.11 10.42 13.60
C ALA A 317 -19.07 10.94 14.70
N PHE A 318 -18.60 11.08 15.94
CA PHE A 318 -19.38 11.63 17.06
C PHE A 318 -19.83 13.08 16.84
N ARG A 319 -18.97 13.94 16.26
CA ARG A 319 -19.34 15.33 15.94
C ARG A 319 -20.31 15.39 14.78
N ARG A 320 -20.08 14.58 13.75
CA ARG A 320 -20.99 14.42 12.60
C ARG A 320 -22.38 13.97 13.04
N ARG A 321 -22.44 13.01 13.97
CA ARG A 321 -23.68 12.54 14.59
C ARG A 321 -24.45 13.70 15.25
N GLN A 322 -23.77 14.53 16.04
CA GLN A 322 -24.40 15.67 16.69
C GLN A 322 -24.92 16.72 15.68
N ARG A 323 -24.21 16.96 14.58
CA ARG A 323 -24.68 17.85 13.51
C ARG A 323 -25.98 17.36 12.87
N VAL A 324 -26.07 16.07 12.53
CA VAL A 324 -27.30 15.48 11.97
C VAL A 324 -28.47 15.57 12.97
N LEU A 325 -28.23 15.28 14.26
CA LEU A 325 -29.27 15.42 15.29
C LEU A 325 -29.80 16.85 15.40
N ARG A 326 -28.90 17.85 15.51
CA ARG A 326 -29.28 19.26 15.61
C ARG A 326 -30.04 19.74 14.38
N TYR A 327 -29.59 19.33 13.19
CA TYR A 327 -30.28 19.64 11.94
C TYR A 327 -31.71 19.06 11.94
N ALA A 328 -31.85 17.79 12.35
CA ALA A 328 -33.16 17.15 12.41
C ALA A 328 -34.10 17.83 13.40
N GLU A 329 -33.61 18.15 14.60
CA GLU A 329 -34.37 18.84 15.64
C GLU A 329 -34.82 20.24 15.19
N ALA A 330 -33.90 21.07 14.71
CA ALA A 330 -34.19 22.43 14.26
C ALA A 330 -35.24 22.45 13.13
N ARG A 331 -35.11 21.55 12.16
CA ARG A 331 -36.05 21.48 11.03
C ARG A 331 -37.42 20.91 11.43
N ASN A 332 -37.49 20.03 12.42
CA ASN A 332 -38.77 19.50 12.90
C ASN A 332 -39.56 20.54 13.70
N GLN A 333 -38.89 21.40 14.46
CA GLN A 333 -39.54 22.50 15.19
C GLN A 333 -40.16 23.55 14.25
N GLN A 334 -39.60 23.71 13.05
CA GLN A 334 -40.06 24.66 12.04
C GLN A 334 -41.19 24.11 11.14
N MET A 335 -41.62 22.86 11.35
CA MET A 335 -42.55 22.19 10.45
C MET A 335 -44.00 22.63 10.73
N THR A 336 -44.58 23.39 9.79
CA THR A 336 -46.01 23.72 9.77
C THR A 336 -46.64 23.06 8.55
N LEU A 337 -47.49 22.05 8.76
CA LEU A 337 -48.15 21.33 7.66
C LEU A 337 -49.10 22.27 6.90
N SER A 338 -48.77 22.57 5.65
CA SER A 338 -49.65 23.34 4.77
C SER A 338 -50.63 22.42 4.02
N ILE A 339 -51.75 22.98 3.54
CA ILE A 339 -52.74 22.23 2.74
C ILE A 339 -52.10 21.69 1.45
N SER A 340 -51.19 22.45 0.81
CA SER A 340 -50.48 22.00 -0.39
C SER A 340 -49.54 20.80 -0.14
N GLU A 341 -48.93 20.70 1.04
CA GLU A 341 -48.11 19.53 1.41
C GLU A 341 -48.93 18.25 1.56
N SER A 342 -50.20 18.32 1.99
CA SER A 342 -51.05 17.15 2.14
C SER A 342 -51.35 16.45 0.80
N ALA A 343 -51.62 17.24 -0.25
CA ALA A 343 -51.84 16.74 -1.60
C ALA A 343 -50.54 16.16 -2.20
N ALA A 344 -49.41 16.83 -1.99
CA ALA A 344 -48.10 16.33 -2.43
C ALA A 344 -47.74 15.00 -1.74
N ARG A 345 -48.04 14.85 -0.45
CA ARG A 345 -47.78 13.61 0.32
C ARG A 345 -48.61 12.42 -0.15
N ALA A 346 -49.75 12.62 -0.82
CA ALA A 346 -50.53 11.53 -1.41
C ALA A 346 -49.76 10.78 -2.51
N GLN A 347 -48.92 11.49 -3.26
CA GLN A 347 -48.09 10.90 -4.33
C GLN A 347 -47.04 9.92 -3.79
N LEU A 348 -46.64 10.04 -2.52
CA LEU A 348 -45.70 9.11 -1.88
C LEU A 348 -46.25 7.68 -1.78
N ASN A 349 -47.57 7.51 -1.80
CA ASN A 349 -48.20 6.19 -1.72
C ASN A 349 -48.24 5.45 -3.06
N ALA A 350 -48.01 6.15 -4.18
CA ALA A 350 -48.03 5.57 -5.52
C ALA A 350 -46.68 4.98 -5.95
N VAL A 351 -45.61 5.20 -5.17
CA VAL A 351 -44.27 4.73 -5.48
C VAL A 351 -44.17 3.24 -5.21
N GLU A 352 -43.78 2.45 -6.21
CA GLU A 352 -43.47 1.04 -6.02
C GLU A 352 -42.22 0.89 -5.13
N LEU A 353 -42.36 0.16 -4.02
CA LEU A 353 -41.28 -0.05 -3.06
C LEU A 353 -40.73 -1.49 -3.07
N SER A 354 -41.40 -2.43 -3.73
CA SER A 354 -41.00 -3.84 -3.77
C SER A 354 -39.68 -4.06 -4.50
N ARG A 355 -38.93 -5.06 -4.04
CA ARG A 355 -37.70 -5.57 -4.67
C ARG A 355 -37.49 -7.05 -4.38
N SER A 356 -36.85 -7.75 -5.31
CA SER A 356 -36.25 -9.08 -5.09
C SER A 356 -34.72 -9.03 -5.01
N TYR A 357 -34.15 -10.09 -4.42
CA TYR A 357 -32.71 -10.31 -4.28
C TYR A 357 -32.29 -11.54 -5.07
N GLU A 358 -31.04 -11.56 -5.51
CA GLU A 358 -30.47 -12.66 -6.30
C GLU A 358 -29.25 -13.24 -5.57
N ASP A 359 -29.12 -14.57 -5.58
CA ASP A 359 -27.89 -15.23 -5.15
C ASP A 359 -26.76 -14.88 -6.13
N GLN A 360 -25.73 -14.25 -5.61
CA GLN A 360 -24.54 -13.82 -6.33
C GLN A 360 -23.28 -14.41 -5.69
N SER A 361 -23.44 -15.41 -4.83
CA SER A 361 -22.35 -16.17 -4.30
C SER A 361 -21.62 -16.89 -5.43
N ILE A 362 -20.32 -17.07 -5.21
CA ILE A 362 -19.47 -17.80 -6.14
C ILE A 362 -19.09 -19.12 -5.51
N ASP A 363 -19.25 -20.19 -6.27
CA ASP A 363 -18.68 -21.48 -5.88
C ASP A 363 -17.16 -21.39 -6.05
N LEU A 364 -16.45 -21.65 -4.95
CA LEU A 364 -15.01 -21.51 -4.89
C LEU A 364 -14.41 -22.88 -4.59
N PRO A 365 -13.46 -23.35 -5.40
CA PRO A 365 -12.83 -24.64 -5.13
C PRO A 365 -12.14 -24.58 -3.77
N GLU A 366 -12.36 -25.63 -2.98
CA GLU A 366 -11.68 -25.87 -1.71
C GLU A 366 -10.52 -26.84 -1.94
N PRO A 367 -9.29 -26.51 -1.50
CA PRO A 367 -8.16 -27.43 -1.60
C PRO A 367 -8.31 -28.59 -0.60
N ASP A 368 -7.75 -29.75 -0.95
CA ASP A 368 -7.55 -30.82 0.01
C ASP A 368 -6.45 -30.49 1.04
N GLU A 369 -6.42 -31.25 2.15
CA GLU A 369 -5.46 -31.02 3.24
C GLU A 369 -4.00 -31.17 2.78
N ASP A 370 -3.72 -32.05 1.82
CA ASP A 370 -2.36 -32.26 1.31
C ASP A 370 -1.87 -31.04 0.52
N THR A 371 -2.75 -30.44 -0.28
CA THR A 371 -2.50 -29.19 -1.02
C THR A 371 -2.28 -28.04 -0.06
N VAL A 372 -3.11 -27.91 0.99
CA VAL A 372 -2.93 -26.89 2.04
C VAL A 372 -1.57 -27.04 2.71
N ARG A 373 -1.19 -28.26 3.13
CA ARG A 373 0.12 -28.55 3.74
C ARG A 373 1.29 -28.25 2.80
N ALA A 374 1.16 -28.58 1.52
CA ALA A 374 2.20 -28.29 0.52
C ALA A 374 2.41 -26.78 0.35
N ILE A 375 1.34 -25.99 0.36
CA ILE A 375 1.42 -24.52 0.29
C ILE A 375 2.02 -23.94 1.57
N LEU A 376 1.59 -24.42 2.74
CA LEU A 376 2.14 -24.02 4.04
C LEU A 376 3.64 -24.28 4.13
N ALA A 377 4.10 -25.45 3.65
CA ALA A 377 5.52 -25.79 3.60
C ALA A 377 6.34 -24.80 2.75
N LYS A 378 5.79 -24.27 1.64
CA LYS A 378 6.45 -23.22 0.83
C LYS A 378 6.65 -21.90 1.59
N ALA A 379 5.84 -21.64 2.62
CA ALA A 379 5.98 -20.50 3.52
C ALA A 379 6.72 -20.85 4.84
N GLY A 380 7.49 -21.95 4.85
CA GLY A 380 8.27 -22.40 6.01
C GLY A 380 7.43 -23.05 7.12
N ARG A 381 6.15 -23.35 6.86
CA ARG A 381 5.23 -23.93 7.85
C ARG A 381 5.11 -25.44 7.65
N HIS A 382 6.11 -26.16 8.17
CA HIS A 382 6.21 -27.62 8.04
C HIS A 382 5.43 -28.39 9.11
N LYS A 383 5.10 -27.73 10.23
CA LYS A 383 4.41 -28.33 11.38
C LYS A 383 3.28 -27.42 11.87
N PRO A 384 2.24 -27.96 12.54
CA PRO A 384 1.16 -27.15 13.11
C PRO A 384 1.65 -26.06 14.07
N GLU A 385 2.71 -26.33 14.84
CA GLU A 385 3.34 -25.36 15.75
C GLU A 385 3.89 -24.12 15.03
N HIS A 386 4.19 -24.22 13.73
CA HIS A 386 4.67 -23.09 12.94
C HIS A 386 3.50 -22.24 12.40
N GLU A 387 2.25 -22.70 12.50
CA GLU A 387 1.05 -21.95 12.09
C GLU A 387 0.71 -20.86 13.14
N ILE A 388 1.54 -19.81 13.22
CA ILE A 388 1.44 -18.74 14.23
C ILE A 388 0.10 -17.98 14.15
N ASN A 389 -0.55 -17.94 12.98
CA ASN A 389 -1.81 -17.21 12.77
C ASN A 389 -1.74 -15.73 13.18
N CYS A 390 -0.59 -15.07 12.93
CA CYS A 390 -0.34 -13.70 13.41
C CYS A 390 -1.08 -12.59 12.64
N GLY A 391 -1.78 -12.88 11.54
CA GLY A 391 -2.52 -11.88 10.78
C GLY A 391 -1.69 -10.92 9.91
N SER A 392 -0.35 -10.92 9.98
CA SER A 392 0.48 -9.87 9.35
C SER A 392 0.35 -9.81 7.82
N CYS A 393 0.16 -10.97 7.18
CA CYS A 393 -0.06 -11.08 5.74
C CYS A 393 -1.49 -10.73 5.29
N GLY A 394 -2.40 -10.51 6.24
CA GLY A 394 -3.79 -10.10 6.04
C GLY A 394 -4.86 -11.17 5.97
N TYR A 395 -4.47 -12.41 6.18
CA TYR A 395 -5.37 -13.52 6.49
C TYR A 395 -5.29 -13.83 7.97
N ASP A 396 -6.42 -14.20 8.57
CA ASP A 396 -6.55 -14.37 10.01
C ASP A 396 -5.88 -15.69 10.46
N THR A 397 -5.82 -16.67 9.56
CA THR A 397 -5.06 -17.92 9.78
C THR A 397 -4.09 -18.23 8.63
N CYS A 398 -3.04 -19.00 8.94
CA CYS A 398 -2.11 -19.52 7.95
C CYS A 398 -2.81 -20.41 6.91
N ARG A 399 -3.83 -21.16 7.33
CA ARG A 399 -4.65 -22.00 6.45
C ARG A 399 -5.52 -21.17 5.50
N GLU A 400 -6.17 -20.13 5.99
CA GLU A 400 -6.94 -19.20 5.16
C GLU A 400 -6.04 -18.56 4.08
N LYS A 401 -4.81 -18.15 4.44
CA LYS A 401 -3.81 -17.71 3.46
C LYS A 401 -3.51 -18.81 2.44
N ALA A 402 -3.29 -20.06 2.88
CA ALA A 402 -2.97 -21.16 1.98
C ALA A 402 -4.10 -21.42 0.96
N VAL A 403 -5.37 -21.36 1.40
CA VAL A 403 -6.55 -21.43 0.53
C VAL A 403 -6.55 -20.26 -0.46
N ALA A 404 -6.22 -19.04 -0.01
CA ALA A 404 -6.12 -17.89 -0.92
C ALA A 404 -4.98 -18.02 -1.93
N VAL A 405 -3.85 -18.63 -1.58
CA VAL A 405 -2.75 -18.95 -2.51
C VAL A 405 -3.21 -19.99 -3.53
N PHE A 406 -3.92 -21.03 -3.11
CA PHE A 406 -4.50 -22.03 -4.01
C PHE A 406 -5.44 -21.40 -5.05
N ARG A 407 -6.25 -20.41 -4.61
CA ARG A 407 -7.17 -19.64 -5.47
C ARG A 407 -6.47 -18.58 -6.34
N GLY A 408 -5.15 -18.43 -6.23
CA GLY A 408 -4.37 -17.44 -6.97
C GLY A 408 -4.61 -15.99 -6.51
N TRP A 409 -5.09 -15.79 -5.27
CA TRP A 409 -5.34 -14.46 -4.71
C TRP A 409 -4.21 -13.95 -3.83
N ALA A 410 -3.34 -14.84 -3.39
CA ALA A 410 -2.21 -14.52 -2.52
C ALA A 410 -0.95 -15.21 -3.03
N ALA A 411 0.20 -14.69 -2.58
CA ALA A 411 1.51 -15.28 -2.85
C ALA A 411 2.10 -15.88 -1.55
N PRO A 412 2.80 -17.03 -1.62
CA PRO A 412 3.51 -17.61 -0.49
C PRO A 412 4.44 -16.61 0.22
N GLU A 413 5.09 -15.73 -0.55
CA GLU A 413 6.07 -14.74 -0.13
C GLU A 413 5.46 -13.61 0.72
N MET A 414 4.12 -13.49 0.79
CA MET A 414 3.46 -12.48 1.63
C MET A 414 3.63 -12.71 3.14
N CYS A 415 4.22 -13.83 3.58
CA CYS A 415 4.40 -14.12 4.99
C CYS A 415 5.61 -13.32 5.53
N ILE A 416 5.33 -12.22 6.25
CA ILE A 416 6.37 -11.34 6.81
C ILE A 416 7.36 -12.10 7.71
N PRO A 417 6.95 -12.96 8.66
CA PRO A 417 7.90 -13.75 9.45
C PRO A 417 8.80 -14.64 8.59
N TYR A 418 8.23 -15.36 7.63
CA TYR A 418 8.98 -16.22 6.71
C TYR A 418 9.97 -15.41 5.85
N MET A 419 9.56 -14.25 5.33
CA MET A 419 10.43 -13.38 4.54
C MET A 419 11.58 -12.83 5.38
N ARG A 420 11.33 -12.50 6.65
CA ARG A 420 12.37 -12.07 7.58
C ARG A 420 13.37 -13.21 7.87
N GLU A 421 12.88 -14.38 8.25
CA GLU A 421 13.72 -15.57 8.48
C GLU A 421 14.57 -15.91 7.25
N ARG A 422 13.97 -15.83 6.05
CA ARG A 422 14.65 -16.08 4.77
C ARG A 422 15.71 -15.02 4.48
N ALA A 423 15.44 -13.74 4.76
CA ALA A 423 16.41 -12.66 4.59
C ALA A 423 17.60 -12.83 5.54
N GLU A 424 17.36 -13.14 6.81
CA GLU A 424 18.39 -13.40 7.82
C GLU A 424 19.25 -14.63 7.44
N SER A 425 18.61 -15.72 7.01
CA SER A 425 19.32 -16.93 6.55
C SER A 425 20.17 -16.69 5.29
N MET A 426 19.65 -15.91 4.34
CA MET A 426 20.39 -15.55 3.12
C MET A 426 21.57 -14.64 3.44
N TYR A 427 21.39 -13.65 4.31
CA TYR A 427 22.47 -12.80 4.81
C TYR A 427 23.57 -13.63 5.47
N ASN A 428 23.20 -14.55 6.37
CA ASN A 428 24.16 -15.43 7.02
C ASN A 428 24.93 -16.27 6.00
N THR A 429 24.25 -16.88 5.03
CA THR A 429 24.89 -17.73 4.01
C THR A 429 25.89 -16.95 3.16
N ILE A 430 25.56 -15.72 2.75
CA ILE A 430 26.47 -14.85 2.01
C ILE A 430 27.65 -14.41 2.89
N GLY A 431 27.37 -14.02 4.15
CA GLY A 431 28.40 -13.61 5.11
C GLY A 431 29.41 -14.72 5.43
N PHE A 432 28.95 -15.96 5.60
CA PHE A 432 29.82 -17.11 5.87
C PHE A 432 30.63 -17.60 4.66
N SER A 433 30.11 -17.41 3.44
CA SER A 433 30.74 -17.94 2.22
C SER A 433 31.72 -16.96 1.56
N THR A 434 31.63 -15.66 1.84
CA THR A 434 32.56 -14.69 1.25
C THR A 434 33.96 -14.82 1.88
N PRO A 435 35.03 -14.94 1.09
CA PRO A 435 36.41 -15.02 1.61
C PRO A 435 36.95 -13.66 2.04
N ASN A 436 36.30 -12.57 1.63
CA ASN A 436 36.77 -11.20 1.90
C ASN A 436 36.28 -10.72 3.27
N ALA A 437 37.14 -10.02 4.00
CA ALA A 437 36.77 -9.40 5.26
C ALA A 437 35.88 -8.17 4.99
N VAL A 438 34.72 -8.09 5.66
CA VAL A 438 33.74 -7.02 5.50
C VAL A 438 33.52 -6.33 6.84
N PHE A 439 33.60 -5.00 6.83
CA PHE A 439 33.24 -4.13 7.94
C PHE A 439 32.10 -3.20 7.52
N VAL A 440 31.10 -3.06 8.38
CA VAL A 440 29.97 -2.15 8.21
C VAL A 440 30.05 -1.11 9.32
N VAL A 441 30.12 0.16 8.94
CA VAL A 441 30.42 1.29 9.83
C VAL A 441 29.36 2.38 9.65
N ASN A 442 28.95 3.04 10.73
CA ASN A 442 28.05 4.20 10.66
C ASN A 442 28.80 5.50 10.29
N PRO A 443 28.09 6.63 10.09
CA PRO A 443 28.73 7.91 9.74
C PRO A 443 29.72 8.42 10.78
N GLU A 444 29.55 8.05 12.06
CA GLU A 444 30.43 8.42 13.16
C GLU A 444 31.67 7.51 13.28
N GLY A 445 31.88 6.57 12.34
CA GLY A 445 33.04 5.67 12.35
C GLY A 445 32.91 4.48 13.31
N ILE A 446 31.72 4.21 13.85
CA ILE A 446 31.43 3.10 14.78
C ILE A 446 31.06 1.84 13.99
N ILE A 447 31.65 0.71 14.36
CA ILE A 447 31.39 -0.60 13.74
C ILE A 447 30.01 -1.12 14.16
N ILE A 448 29.16 -1.35 13.16
CA ILE A 448 27.79 -1.89 13.31
C ILE A 448 27.75 -3.39 13.04
N ASP A 449 28.58 -3.88 12.11
CA ASP A 449 28.67 -5.30 11.82
C ASP A 449 30.01 -5.70 11.19
N ILE A 450 30.43 -6.94 11.39
CA ILE A 450 31.55 -7.59 10.70
C ILE A 450 31.18 -9.01 10.28
N ASN A 451 31.74 -9.48 9.17
CA ASN A 451 31.51 -10.85 8.72
C ASN A 451 32.54 -11.85 9.32
N PRO A 452 32.27 -13.16 9.27
CA PRO A 452 33.19 -14.19 9.77
C PRO A 452 34.59 -14.19 9.14
N ALA A 453 34.75 -13.67 7.92
CA ALA A 453 36.10 -13.51 7.34
C ALA A 453 36.89 -12.40 8.05
N ALA A 454 36.25 -11.29 8.42
CA ALA A 454 36.88 -10.25 9.22
C ALA A 454 37.29 -10.75 10.61
N GLU A 455 36.44 -11.52 11.30
CA GLU A 455 36.78 -12.17 12.58
C GLU A 455 38.05 -13.04 12.46
N ARG A 456 38.15 -13.85 11.40
CA ARG A 456 39.33 -14.71 11.15
C ARG A 456 40.59 -13.92 10.84
N VAL A 457 40.50 -12.90 9.98
CA VAL A 457 41.66 -12.11 9.53
C VAL A 457 42.19 -11.22 10.64
N PHE A 458 41.30 -10.51 11.34
CA PHE A 458 41.66 -9.57 12.40
C PHE A 458 41.81 -10.25 13.77
N ARG A 459 41.48 -11.55 13.87
CA ARG A 459 41.54 -12.36 15.10
C ARG A 459 40.74 -11.74 16.24
N ILE A 460 39.55 -11.26 15.91
CA ILE A 460 38.61 -10.64 16.84
C ILE A 460 37.28 -11.38 16.84
N VAL A 461 36.57 -11.31 17.96
CA VAL A 461 35.18 -11.78 18.05
C VAL A 461 34.28 -10.60 17.71
N LYS A 462 33.24 -10.84 16.91
CA LYS A 462 32.27 -9.81 16.51
C LYS A 462 31.77 -8.99 17.69
N ALA A 463 31.38 -9.64 18.78
CA ALA A 463 30.88 -8.97 20.00
C ALA A 463 31.86 -7.93 20.58
N ASP A 464 33.17 -8.15 20.44
CA ASP A 464 34.21 -7.23 20.93
C ASP A 464 34.50 -6.09 19.95
N ALA A 465 34.15 -6.28 18.66
CA ALA A 465 34.34 -5.28 17.62
C ALA A 465 33.19 -4.28 17.52
N LEU A 466 31.97 -4.69 17.90
CA LEU A 466 30.79 -3.82 17.87
C LEU A 466 30.95 -2.63 18.82
N ASP A 467 30.32 -1.52 18.46
CA ASP A 467 30.33 -0.25 19.21
C ASP A 467 31.71 0.40 19.40
N HIS A 468 32.77 -0.16 18.81
CA HIS A 468 34.10 0.42 18.78
C HIS A 468 34.32 1.20 17.49
N HIS A 469 35.19 2.21 17.55
CA HIS A 469 35.53 3.03 16.39
C HIS A 469 36.50 2.30 15.46
N ILE A 470 36.27 2.38 14.14
CA ILE A 470 37.04 1.68 13.11
C ILE A 470 38.55 2.01 13.14
N SER A 471 38.91 3.20 13.65
CA SER A 471 40.29 3.64 13.85
C SER A 471 41.15 2.70 14.71
N GLN A 472 40.51 1.87 15.56
CA GLN A 472 41.22 0.86 16.35
C GLN A 472 41.76 -0.30 15.48
N PHE A 473 41.18 -0.50 14.30
CA PHE A 473 41.51 -1.59 13.39
C PHE A 473 42.23 -1.08 12.12
N MET A 474 41.84 0.09 11.60
CA MET A 474 42.43 0.71 10.42
C MET A 474 42.11 2.21 10.32
N SER A 475 42.84 2.96 9.49
CA SER A 475 42.58 4.40 9.29
C SER A 475 41.12 4.67 8.87
N SER A 476 40.49 5.63 9.57
CA SER A 476 39.10 6.07 9.33
C SER A 476 38.96 7.08 8.19
N GLU A 477 40.05 7.68 7.71
CA GLU A 477 40.03 8.77 6.71
C GLU A 477 39.26 8.39 5.43
N ILE A 478 39.41 7.15 4.94
CA ILE A 478 38.69 6.71 3.75
C ILE A 478 37.19 6.55 4.01
N PHE A 479 36.80 6.17 5.24
CA PHE A 479 35.41 5.97 5.61
C PHE A 479 34.70 7.32 5.73
N GLU A 480 35.36 8.30 6.35
CA GLU A 480 34.91 9.69 6.46
C GLU A 480 34.73 10.31 5.08
N ARG A 481 35.74 10.18 4.20
CA ARG A 481 35.67 10.70 2.82
C ARG A 481 34.54 10.05 2.00
N VAL A 482 34.32 8.74 2.12
CA VAL A 482 33.22 8.06 1.44
C VAL A 482 31.86 8.50 1.99
N ALA A 483 31.74 8.70 3.30
CA ALA A 483 30.52 9.21 3.91
C ALA A 483 30.19 10.66 3.47
N GLU A 484 31.22 11.51 3.25
CA GLU A 484 31.05 12.88 2.77
C GLU A 484 30.74 12.96 1.27
N THR A 485 31.45 12.19 0.45
CA THR A 485 31.40 12.29 -1.02
C THR A 485 30.39 11.35 -1.66
N GLY A 486 30.04 10.24 -1.00
CA GLY A 486 29.25 9.14 -1.58
C GLY A 486 29.97 8.35 -2.67
N GLU A 487 31.22 8.69 -3.00
CA GLU A 487 31.97 8.04 -4.06
C GLU A 487 32.57 6.70 -3.60
N LEU A 488 32.57 5.71 -4.48
CA LEU A 488 33.26 4.44 -4.23
C LEU A 488 34.78 4.66 -4.33
N LEU A 489 35.50 4.38 -3.25
CA LEU A 489 36.96 4.48 -3.19
C LEU A 489 37.61 3.10 -3.11
N ARG A 490 38.78 2.98 -3.74
CA ARG A 490 39.61 1.76 -3.73
C ARG A 490 41.05 2.10 -3.44
N ASP A 491 41.66 1.36 -2.53
CA ASP A 491 43.07 1.46 -2.20
C ASP A 491 43.67 0.10 -1.81
N GLU A 492 44.99 0.07 -1.67
CA GLU A 492 45.72 -1.07 -1.13
C GLU A 492 46.18 -0.74 0.29
N VAL A 493 45.84 -1.61 1.23
CA VAL A 493 46.19 -1.47 2.64
C VAL A 493 47.01 -2.67 3.09
N SER A 494 48.02 -2.41 3.92
CA SER A 494 48.90 -3.42 4.49
C SER A 494 48.78 -3.38 6.00
N PHE A 495 48.65 -4.55 6.63
CA PHE A 495 48.58 -4.74 8.07
C PHE A 495 49.78 -5.59 8.52
N PRO A 496 50.95 -4.97 8.78
CA PRO A 496 52.19 -5.72 9.06
C PRO A 496 52.09 -6.62 10.29
N LEU A 497 51.40 -6.17 11.35
CA LEU A 497 51.21 -6.95 12.58
C LEU A 497 50.35 -8.21 12.38
N LEU A 498 49.50 -8.20 11.34
CA LEU A 498 48.62 -9.33 10.99
C LEU A 498 49.18 -10.15 9.82
N ASP A 499 50.32 -9.75 9.26
CA ASP A 499 50.92 -10.35 8.07
C ASP A 499 49.92 -10.46 6.88
N TYR A 500 49.12 -9.40 6.71
CA TYR A 500 47.98 -9.36 5.80
C TYR A 500 48.04 -8.11 4.92
N SER A 501 47.80 -8.28 3.62
CA SER A 501 47.61 -7.18 2.66
C SER A 501 46.31 -7.37 1.90
N ALA A 502 45.56 -6.28 1.73
CA ALA A 502 44.28 -6.31 1.07
C ALA A 502 44.08 -5.16 0.09
N ARG A 503 43.35 -5.45 -0.98
CA ARG A 503 42.67 -4.43 -1.78
C ARG A 503 41.37 -4.08 -1.07
N ARG A 504 41.31 -2.87 -0.52
CA ARG A 504 40.16 -2.37 0.20
C ARG A 504 39.29 -1.57 -0.75
N THR A 505 38.00 -1.93 -0.81
CA THR A 505 36.96 -1.15 -1.50
C THR A 505 36.00 -0.64 -0.45
N VAL A 506 35.80 0.68 -0.41
CA VAL A 506 34.89 1.34 0.53
C VAL A 506 33.82 2.07 -0.27
N TYR A 507 32.56 1.85 0.05
CA TYR A 507 31.45 2.50 -0.62
C TYR A 507 30.33 2.84 0.37
N TRP A 508 29.54 3.83 -0.01
CA TRP A 508 28.40 4.32 0.74
C TRP A 508 27.13 3.59 0.33
N GLU A 509 26.31 3.21 1.32
CA GLU A 509 24.99 2.64 1.13
C GLU A 509 23.93 3.68 1.56
N ASP A 510 23.18 4.16 0.57
CA ASP A 510 22.27 5.30 0.76
C ASP A 510 21.04 4.99 1.63
N SER A 511 20.52 3.75 1.60
CA SER A 511 19.23 3.45 2.23
C SER A 511 19.30 3.37 3.75
N GLN A 512 20.44 2.93 4.30
CA GLN A 512 20.72 2.79 5.72
C GLN A 512 21.77 3.79 6.21
N ARG A 513 22.38 4.58 5.30
CA ARG A 513 23.43 5.55 5.60
C ARG A 513 24.64 4.92 6.28
N LEU A 514 25.16 3.87 5.66
CA LEU A 514 26.27 3.08 6.19
C LEU A 514 27.44 3.10 5.19
N THR A 515 28.65 3.02 5.73
CA THR A 515 29.87 2.82 4.95
C THR A 515 30.29 1.35 5.05
N ILE A 516 30.44 0.70 3.89
CA ILE A 516 30.82 -0.72 3.81
C ILE A 516 32.23 -0.83 3.25
N ALA A 517 33.14 -1.46 4.00
CA ALA A 517 34.48 -1.79 3.55
C ALA A 517 34.61 -3.28 3.27
N VAL A 518 35.11 -3.62 2.08
CA VAL A 518 35.41 -4.99 1.65
C VAL A 518 36.92 -5.09 1.41
N LEU A 519 37.59 -5.97 2.15
CA LEU A 519 39.01 -6.24 2.08
C LEU A 519 39.23 -7.58 1.38
N ALA A 520 39.68 -7.51 0.13
CA ALA A 520 40.05 -8.69 -0.65
C ALA A 520 41.54 -9.00 -0.43
N ASP A 521 41.85 -10.19 0.07
CA ASP A 521 43.23 -10.64 0.33
C ASP A 521 44.07 -10.63 -0.96
N CYS A 522 45.16 -9.87 -0.95
CA CYS A 522 46.18 -9.85 -2.00
C CYS A 522 47.59 -10.17 -1.47
N THR A 523 47.69 -10.76 -0.27
CA THR A 523 48.95 -11.01 0.43
C THR A 523 49.92 -11.87 -0.40
N ALA A 524 49.43 -12.97 -0.97
CA ALA A 524 50.26 -13.86 -1.78
C ALA A 524 50.78 -13.19 -3.07
N GLU A 525 49.92 -12.39 -3.72
CA GLU A 525 50.27 -11.66 -4.94
C GLU A 525 51.33 -10.59 -4.65
N LYS A 526 51.15 -9.82 -3.57
CA LYS A 526 52.10 -8.79 -3.15
C LYS A 526 53.47 -9.37 -2.78
N ARG A 527 53.51 -10.47 -2.02
CA ARG A 527 54.76 -11.18 -1.70
C ARG A 527 55.46 -11.70 -2.95
N HIS A 528 54.71 -12.21 -3.91
CA HIS A 528 55.27 -12.69 -5.17
C HIS A 528 55.93 -11.53 -5.94
N LEU A 529 55.24 -10.38 -6.05
CA LEU A 529 55.77 -9.16 -6.66
C LEU A 529 57.04 -8.67 -5.97
N GLU A 530 57.05 -8.59 -4.64
CA GLU A 530 58.22 -8.18 -3.85
C GLU A 530 59.41 -9.14 -4.06
N THR A 531 59.14 -10.46 -4.06
CA THR A 531 60.17 -11.49 -4.32
C THR A 531 60.76 -11.33 -5.72
N VAL A 532 59.92 -11.12 -6.73
CA VAL A 532 60.36 -10.90 -8.12
C VAL A 532 61.19 -9.63 -8.24
N GLN A 533 60.80 -8.53 -7.58
CA GLN A 533 61.57 -7.29 -7.55
C GLN A 533 62.93 -7.47 -6.87
N GLN A 534 62.96 -8.19 -5.74
CA GLN A 534 64.19 -8.47 -5.01
C GLN A 534 65.17 -9.32 -5.83
N LEU A 535 64.67 -10.38 -6.48
CA LEU A 535 65.46 -11.21 -7.41
C LEU A 535 66.00 -10.39 -8.58
N ARG A 536 65.19 -9.49 -9.14
CA ARG A 536 65.62 -8.59 -10.23
C ARG A 536 66.74 -7.66 -9.78
N SER A 537 66.62 -7.06 -8.59
CA SER A 537 67.64 -6.19 -8.01
C SER A 537 68.96 -6.96 -7.73
N GLN A 538 68.87 -8.14 -7.11
CA GLN A 538 70.04 -9.00 -6.89
C GLN A 538 70.72 -9.42 -8.20
N THR A 539 69.94 -9.69 -9.25
CA THR A 539 70.46 -10.06 -10.56
C THR A 539 71.21 -8.89 -11.21
N LEU A 540 70.68 -7.67 -11.13
CA LEU A 540 71.35 -6.46 -11.62
C LEU A 540 72.67 -6.19 -10.88
N ASN A 541 72.67 -6.32 -9.55
CA ASN A 541 73.89 -6.16 -8.75
C ASN A 541 74.96 -7.19 -9.12
N ARG A 542 74.57 -8.48 -9.28
CA ARG A 542 75.50 -9.53 -9.73
C ARG A 542 76.05 -9.27 -11.12
N ALA A 543 75.23 -8.77 -12.05
CA ALA A 543 75.68 -8.41 -13.39
C ALA A 543 76.71 -7.27 -13.33
N GLN A 544 76.47 -6.25 -12.50
CA GLN A 544 77.41 -5.14 -12.29
C GLN A 544 78.74 -5.61 -11.68
N ASP A 545 78.71 -6.54 -10.73
CA ASP A 545 79.92 -7.13 -10.15
C ASP A 545 80.77 -7.89 -11.18
N VAL A 546 80.12 -8.62 -12.09
CA VAL A 546 80.81 -9.32 -13.19
C VAL A 546 81.45 -8.32 -14.14
N ILE A 547 80.74 -7.25 -14.51
CA ILE A 547 81.27 -6.17 -15.36
C ILE A 547 82.52 -5.55 -14.70
N ASN A 548 82.44 -5.23 -13.41
CA ASN A 548 83.58 -4.66 -12.66
C ASN A 548 84.79 -5.62 -12.64
N LYS A 549 84.57 -6.92 -12.45
CA LYS A 549 85.63 -7.93 -12.53
C LYS A 549 86.26 -8.03 -13.92
N GLN A 550 85.46 -8.02 -14.98
CA GLN A 550 85.96 -8.07 -16.36
C GLN A 550 86.77 -6.80 -16.71
N MET A 551 86.32 -5.63 -16.26
CA MET A 551 87.08 -4.38 -16.42
C MET A 551 88.44 -4.43 -15.70
N ALA A 552 88.51 -4.97 -14.48
CA ALA A 552 89.76 -5.13 -13.75
C ALA A 552 90.74 -6.11 -14.44
N VAL A 553 90.23 -7.20 -15.02
CA VAL A 553 91.03 -8.14 -15.81
C VAL A 553 91.54 -7.47 -17.09
N ALA A 554 90.69 -6.74 -17.81
CA ALA A 554 91.09 -6.00 -19.00
C ALA A 554 92.19 -4.95 -18.70
N GLN A 555 92.09 -4.24 -17.57
CA GLN A 555 93.14 -3.31 -17.13
C GLN A 555 94.47 -4.02 -16.83
N LYS A 556 94.45 -5.21 -16.21
CA LYS A 556 95.67 -6.02 -16.00
C LYS A 556 96.29 -6.48 -17.31
N ILE A 557 95.48 -6.94 -18.26
CA ILE A 557 95.94 -7.35 -19.60
C ILE A 557 96.54 -6.16 -20.33
N ALA A 558 95.89 -5.00 -20.30
CA ALA A 558 96.39 -3.76 -20.89
C ALA A 558 97.72 -3.32 -20.25
N GLY A 559 97.86 -3.48 -18.93
CA GLY A 559 99.12 -3.24 -18.22
C GLY A 559 100.25 -4.15 -18.70
N LEU A 560 100.02 -5.46 -18.76
CA LEU A 560 101.00 -6.45 -19.24
C LEU A 560 101.36 -6.26 -20.72
N LEU A 561 100.39 -5.91 -21.57
CA LEU A 561 100.63 -5.55 -22.97
C LEU A 561 101.46 -4.27 -23.08
N GLY A 562 101.21 -3.26 -22.24
CA GLY A 562 102.01 -2.04 -22.19
C GLY A 562 103.46 -2.33 -21.80
N GLU A 563 103.66 -3.20 -20.81
CA GLU A 563 104.98 -3.59 -20.29
C GLU A 563 105.79 -4.36 -21.35
N THR A 564 105.20 -5.38 -21.97
CA THR A 564 105.84 -6.15 -23.07
C THR A 564 106.14 -5.29 -24.30
N THR A 565 105.27 -4.33 -24.64
CA THR A 565 105.51 -3.39 -25.75
C THR A 565 106.69 -2.46 -25.43
N ALA A 566 106.83 -2.01 -24.18
CA ALA A 566 107.95 -1.18 -23.74
C ALA A 566 109.28 -1.96 -23.80
N GLU A 567 109.31 -3.21 -23.31
CA GLU A 567 110.49 -4.09 -23.41
C GLU A 567 110.89 -4.34 -24.86
N THR A 568 109.93 -4.66 -25.72
CA THR A 568 110.16 -4.90 -27.16
C THR A 568 110.75 -3.66 -27.83
N LYS A 569 110.25 -2.46 -27.49
CA LYS A 569 110.80 -1.21 -28.00
C LYS A 569 112.24 -0.98 -27.56
N VAL A 570 112.59 -1.28 -26.31
CA VAL A 570 113.97 -1.15 -25.80
C VAL A 570 114.92 -2.09 -26.56
N ILE A 571 114.53 -3.35 -26.73
CA ILE A 571 115.31 -4.36 -27.46
C ILE A 571 115.50 -3.96 -28.93
N LEU A 572 114.42 -3.57 -29.62
CA LEU A 572 114.50 -3.10 -31.00
C LEU A 572 115.36 -1.84 -31.14
N THR A 573 115.29 -0.92 -30.17
CA THR A 573 116.11 0.30 -30.18
C THR A 573 117.59 -0.03 -29.97
N GLN A 574 117.93 -1.02 -29.13
CA GLN A 574 119.30 -1.52 -29.00
C GLN A 574 119.79 -2.21 -30.28
N LEU A 575 118.97 -3.06 -30.90
CA LEU A 575 119.27 -3.70 -32.19
C LEU A 575 119.52 -2.68 -33.31
N MET A 576 118.68 -1.65 -33.42
CA MET A 576 118.87 -0.56 -34.38
C MET A 576 120.16 0.24 -34.13
N LYS A 577 120.64 0.28 -32.88
CA LYS A 577 121.91 0.93 -32.51
C LYS A 577 123.11 0.10 -32.99
N ILE A 578 123.06 -1.20 -32.76
CA ILE A 578 124.10 -2.15 -33.23
C ILE A 578 124.19 -2.15 -34.77
N MET A 579 123.06 -2.19 -35.47
CA MET A 579 123.06 -2.15 -36.94
C MET A 579 123.53 -0.81 -37.53
N ARG A 580 123.41 0.30 -36.78
CA ARG A 580 123.95 1.60 -37.21
C ARG A 580 125.45 1.71 -37.01
N ASP A 581 126.02 1.00 -36.04
CA ASP A 581 127.46 1.01 -35.77
C ASP A 581 128.25 0.11 -36.76
N GLU A 582 127.64 -0.90 -37.38
CA GLU A 582 128.28 -1.75 -38.41
C GLU A 582 128.39 -1.11 -39.81
N SER A 583 127.83 0.09 -40.03
CA SER A 583 127.87 0.77 -41.33
C SER A 583 128.96 1.86 -41.45
N GLY A 584 129.88 1.92 -40.48
CA GLY A 584 130.87 3.01 -40.35
C GLY A 584 132.33 2.68 -40.72
N GLU A 585 132.70 1.41 -40.95
CA GLU A 585 134.09 1.03 -41.25
C GLU A 585 134.26 0.53 -42.69
N THR A 586 134.26 1.45 -43.65
CA THR A 586 134.94 1.25 -44.94
C THR A 586 135.34 2.57 -45.59
N LYS A 587 136.40 3.21 -45.08
CA LYS A 587 137.56 3.74 -45.83
C LYS A 587 138.49 4.57 -44.95
#